data_AF-A0A158KU96-F1
#
_entry.id   AF-A0A158KU96-F1
#
_cell.length_a   1.000
_cell.length_b   1.000
_cell.length_c   1.000
_cell.angle_alpha   90.00
_cell.angle_beta   90.00
_cell.angle_gamma   90.00
#
_symmetry.space_group_name_H-M   'P 1'
#
loop_
_entity.id
_entity.type
_entity.pdbx_description
1 polymer ?
#
loop_
_entity_poly.entity_id
_entity_poly.type
_entity_poly.pdbx_seq_one_letter_code
_entity_poly.pdbx_strand_id
1 'polypeptide(L)'
;MDRRASCRPRRWTIDVFATLRPGANTTVDELMSYVANRVDEAPAKPKWITLIAKMPMTNVGKIYKPELRMMAAQAVVTARVNEVWAESKEAAPCPRVRIDAQKGIEVLLDEPALGDRAAQVRERLRQVLAPLPIKTTVTFDVPAERNAS
;
A
#
# COMPACT_ATOMS: atom_id res chain seq x y z
N MET A 1 -1.22 -3.55 20.94
CA MET A 1 -0.87 -2.85 19.68
C MET A 1 -2.15 -2.53 18.94
N ASP A 2 -2.55 -1.27 18.97
CA ASP A 2 -3.80 -0.78 18.40
C ASP A 2 -3.73 -0.77 16.86
N ARG A 3 -4.43 -1.71 16.21
CA ARG A 3 -4.47 -1.83 14.74
C ARG A 3 -5.33 -0.75 14.07
N ARG A 4 -5.99 0.13 14.83
CA ARG A 4 -6.86 1.20 14.30
C ARG A 4 -6.08 2.44 13.85
N ALA A 5 -4.84 2.61 14.31
CA ALA A 5 -4.01 3.77 14.00
C ALA A 5 -3.54 3.84 12.52
N SER A 6 -3.64 2.74 11.76
CA SER A 6 -3.14 2.65 10.37
C SER A 6 -4.09 3.20 9.30
N CYS A 7 -5.30 3.66 9.67
CA CYS A 7 -6.36 4.01 8.72
C CYS A 7 -6.57 5.53 8.50
N ARG A 8 -5.52 6.36 8.59
CA ARG A 8 -5.64 7.78 8.23
C ARG A 8 -5.54 7.99 6.70
N PRO A 9 -6.42 8.80 6.09
CA PRO A 9 -6.42 9.06 4.65
C PRO A 9 -5.17 9.86 4.23
N ARG A 10 -4.49 9.45 3.16
CA ARG A 10 -3.32 10.15 2.59
C ARG A 10 -3.70 10.85 1.30
N ARG A 11 -3.39 12.14 1.16
CA ARG A 11 -3.60 12.89 -0.09
C ARG A 11 -2.37 12.73 -0.99
N TRP A 12 -2.55 12.02 -2.10
CA TRP A 12 -1.54 11.60 -3.08
C TRP A 12 -1.16 12.76 -3.98
N THR A 13 0.11 13.19 -3.98
CA THR A 13 0.54 14.06 -5.08
C THR A 13 2.02 13.91 -5.41
N ILE A 14 2.91 13.55 -4.48
CA ILE A 14 4.33 13.27 -4.77
C ILE A 14 4.89 12.31 -3.70
N ASP A 15 5.29 11.11 -4.11
CA ASP A 15 5.92 10.09 -3.25
C ASP A 15 7.39 9.89 -3.65
N VAL A 16 8.30 9.98 -2.66
CA VAL A 16 9.71 9.66 -2.80
C VAL A 16 10.02 8.34 -2.10
N PHE A 17 10.84 7.49 -2.71
CA PHE A 17 11.35 6.27 -2.09
C PHE A 17 12.80 6.46 -1.65
N ALA A 18 13.14 6.01 -0.45
CA ALA A 18 14.49 6.11 0.10
C ALA A 18 14.92 4.77 0.72
N THR A 19 16.20 4.44 0.58
CA THR A 19 16.84 3.30 1.27
C THR A 19 17.97 3.84 2.13
N LEU A 20 18.02 3.39 3.39
CA LEU A 20 19.10 3.78 4.29
C LEU A 20 20.39 3.01 3.96
N ARG A 21 21.52 3.67 4.19
CA ARG A 21 22.81 2.99 4.13
C ARG A 21 22.93 2.00 5.30
N PRO A 22 23.68 0.89 5.14
CA PRO A 22 23.93 -0.03 6.25
C PRO A 22 24.46 0.71 7.48
N GLY A 23 23.87 0.43 8.65
CA GLY A 23 24.22 1.08 9.92
C GLY A 23 23.65 2.49 10.13
N ALA A 24 23.00 3.09 9.13
CA ALA A 24 22.28 4.35 9.32
C ALA A 24 20.89 4.09 9.91
N ASN A 25 20.50 4.91 10.88
CA ASN A 25 19.16 4.91 11.44
C ASN A 25 18.62 6.35 11.38
N THR A 26 17.45 6.52 10.78
CA THR A 26 16.76 7.82 10.70
C THR A 26 15.28 7.57 10.45
N THR A 27 14.45 8.54 10.82
CA THR A 27 13.00 8.46 10.66
C THR A 27 12.54 9.17 9.39
N VAL A 28 11.31 8.87 8.97
CA VAL A 28 10.67 9.57 7.84
C VAL A 28 10.53 11.07 8.16
N ASP A 29 10.18 11.43 9.40
CA ASP A 29 10.02 12.83 9.83
C ASP A 29 11.33 13.62 9.76
N GLU A 30 12.44 13.00 10.17
CA GLU A 30 13.79 13.59 10.04
C GLU A 30 14.15 13.83 8.57
N LEU A 31 13.90 12.85 7.69
CA LEU A 31 14.16 12.98 6.26
C LEU A 31 13.28 14.06 5.61
N MET A 32 11.99 14.11 5.95
CA MET A 32 11.07 15.13 5.46
C MET A 32 11.54 16.52 5.87
N SER A 33 11.93 16.70 7.14
CA SER A 33 12.48 17.97 7.65
C SER A 33 13.80 18.33 6.97
N TYR A 34 14.66 17.34 6.74
CA TYR A 34 15.94 17.54 6.06
C TYR A 34 15.78 18.04 4.62
N VAL A 35 14.81 17.46 3.87
CA VAL A 35 14.52 17.83 2.48
C VAL A 35 13.77 19.17 2.40
N ALA A 36 12.80 19.41 3.28
CA ALA A 36 12.02 20.65 3.30
C ALA A 36 12.89 21.91 3.46
N ASN A 37 14.00 21.80 4.19
CA ASN A 37 14.97 22.88 4.42
C ASN A 37 15.97 23.07 3.27
N ARG A 38 16.00 22.18 2.26
CA ARG A 38 17.03 22.18 1.19
C ARG A 38 16.46 22.25 -0.22
N VAL A 39 15.16 22.02 -0.38
CA VAL A 39 14.48 22.10 -1.68
C VAL A 39 13.61 23.34 -1.65
N ASP A 40 14.06 24.43 -2.29
CA ASP A 40 13.35 25.71 -2.25
C ASP A 40 12.11 25.71 -3.14
N GLU A 41 12.16 24.99 -4.26
CA GLU A 41 11.08 24.95 -5.23
C GLU A 41 9.89 24.11 -4.74
N ALA A 42 8.74 24.76 -4.54
CA ALA A 42 7.52 24.15 -4.01
C ALA A 42 7.06 22.87 -4.75
N PRO A 43 7.06 22.77 -6.10
CA PRO A 43 6.72 21.52 -6.78
C PRO A 43 7.75 20.40 -6.61
N ALA A 44 9.00 20.71 -6.24
CA ALA A 44 10.04 19.72 -6.00
C ALA A 44 10.04 19.17 -4.56
N LYS A 45 9.31 19.81 -3.63
CA LYS A 45 9.19 19.34 -2.25
C LYS A 45 8.39 18.03 -2.22
N PRO A 46 8.96 16.93 -1.68
CA PRO A 46 8.21 15.70 -1.54
C PRO A 46 7.05 15.92 -0.57
N LYS A 47 5.89 15.35 -0.89
CA LYS A 47 4.76 15.34 0.05
C LYS A 47 4.87 14.16 1.02
N TRP A 48 5.52 13.09 0.59
CA TRP A 48 5.73 11.88 1.38
C TRP A 48 7.06 11.21 1.02
N ILE A 49 7.70 10.60 2.02
CA ILE A 49 8.85 9.72 1.86
C ILE A 49 8.48 8.34 2.38
N THR A 50 8.74 7.31 1.57
CA THR A 50 8.62 5.90 1.94
C THR A 50 10.00 5.28 2.06
N LEU A 51 10.32 4.78 3.25
CA LEU A 51 11.53 3.99 3.48
C LEU A 51 11.31 2.56 2.99
N ILE A 52 12.19 2.10 2.09
CA ILE A 52 12.21 0.74 1.56
C ILE A 52 13.51 0.05 1.94
N ALA A 53 13.43 -1.25 2.23
CA ALA A 53 14.59 -2.04 2.66
C ALA A 53 15.71 -2.08 1.61
N LYS A 54 15.34 -2.14 0.33
CA LYS A 54 16.27 -2.17 -0.79
C LYS A 54 15.69 -1.42 -1.98
N MET A 55 16.50 -0.58 -2.61
CA MET A 55 16.13 0.07 -3.86
C MET A 55 16.11 -0.97 -4.99
N PRO A 56 15.00 -1.10 -5.75
CA PRO A 56 14.95 -2.01 -6.87
C PRO A 56 15.82 -1.49 -8.02
N MET A 57 16.71 -2.36 -8.48
CA MET A 57 17.68 -2.05 -9.53
C MET A 57 17.59 -3.11 -10.64
N THR A 58 17.90 -2.71 -11.87
CA THR A 58 18.10 -3.64 -12.98
C THR A 58 19.46 -4.34 -12.87
N ASN A 59 19.68 -5.38 -13.67
CA ASN A 59 20.96 -6.09 -13.76
C ASN A 59 22.15 -5.18 -14.17
N VAL A 60 21.86 -4.01 -14.76
CA VAL A 60 22.85 -2.99 -15.14
C VAL A 60 22.96 -1.84 -14.13
N GLY A 61 22.40 -2.00 -12.93
CA GLY A 61 22.55 -1.06 -11.81
C GLY A 61 21.70 0.22 -11.89
N LYS A 62 20.69 0.29 -12.78
CA LYS A 62 19.78 1.43 -12.88
C LYS A 62 18.52 1.21 -12.04
N ILE A 63 17.91 2.28 -11.53
CA ILE A 63 16.65 2.21 -10.78
C ILE A 63 15.55 1.57 -11.64
N TYR A 64 14.96 0.49 -11.12
CA TYR A 64 13.86 -0.21 -11.79
C TYR A 64 12.51 0.42 -11.41
N LYS A 65 12.14 1.48 -12.15
CA LYS A 65 10.91 2.25 -11.94
C LYS A 65 9.60 1.42 -11.94
N PRO A 66 9.43 0.35 -12.74
CA PRO A 66 8.19 -0.44 -12.71
C PRO A 66 7.83 -0.96 -11.32
N GLU A 67 8.81 -1.49 -10.57
CA GLU A 67 8.56 -2.01 -9.22
C GLU A 67 8.19 -0.90 -8.23
N LEU A 68 8.84 0.26 -8.31
CA LEU A 68 8.48 1.43 -7.50
C LEU A 68 7.05 1.92 -7.79
N ARG A 69 6.61 1.87 -9.06
CA ARG A 69 5.21 2.19 -9.42
C ARG A 69 4.23 1.17 -8.84
N MET A 70 4.59 -0.11 -8.80
CA MET A 70 3.76 -1.13 -8.17
C MET A 70 3.68 -0.95 -6.65
N MET A 71 4.79 -0.59 -5.99
CA MET A 71 4.79 -0.24 -4.56
C MET A 71 3.91 0.99 -4.28
N ALA A 72 4.00 2.03 -5.11
CA ALA A 72 3.15 3.21 -4.99
C ALA A 72 1.66 2.86 -5.19
N ALA A 73 1.35 2.05 -6.22
CA ALA A 73 -0.01 1.57 -6.46
C ALA A 73 -0.55 0.74 -5.29
N GLN A 74 0.27 -0.14 -4.71
CA GLN A 74 -0.09 -0.90 -3.51
C GLN A 74 -0.40 0.03 -2.34
N ALA A 75 0.42 1.06 -2.11
CA ALA A 75 0.19 2.04 -1.05
C ALA A 75 -1.14 2.79 -1.23
N VAL A 76 -1.43 3.24 -2.46
CA VAL A 76 -2.70 3.89 -2.84
C VAL A 76 -3.89 2.99 -2.53
N VAL A 77 -3.86 1.75 -3.01
CA VAL A 77 -4.94 0.79 -2.78
C VAL A 77 -5.08 0.47 -1.30
N THR A 78 -3.99 0.26 -0.58
CA THR A 78 -3.99 -0.02 0.87
C THR A 78 -4.67 1.08 1.65
N ALA A 79 -4.30 2.33 1.41
CA ALA A 79 -4.91 3.46 2.10
C ALA A 79 -6.39 3.62 1.73
N ARG A 80 -6.77 3.40 0.46
CA ARG A 80 -8.18 3.48 0.06
C ARG A 80 -9.02 2.36 0.69
N VAL A 81 -8.48 1.15 0.78
CA VAL A 81 -9.11 0.02 1.49
C VAL A 81 -9.27 0.36 2.98
N ASN A 82 -8.23 0.90 3.61
CA ASN A 82 -8.25 1.29 5.01
C ASN A 82 -9.30 2.37 5.31
N GLU A 83 -9.47 3.35 4.42
CA GLU A 83 -10.51 4.38 4.54
C GLU A 83 -11.91 3.75 4.58
N VAL A 84 -12.21 2.88 3.61
CA VAL A 84 -13.51 2.18 3.54
C VAL A 84 -13.70 1.29 4.76
N TRP A 85 -12.65 0.62 5.21
CA TRP A 85 -12.71 -0.29 6.37
C TRP A 85 -12.95 0.45 7.69
N ALA A 86 -12.35 1.63 7.85
CA ALA A 86 -12.56 2.46 9.03
C ALA A 86 -14.01 2.99 9.10
N GLU A 87 -14.61 3.32 7.95
CA GLU A 87 -16.00 3.76 7.85
C GLU A 87 -17.01 2.64 8.13
N SER A 88 -16.72 1.42 7.70
CA SER A 88 -17.63 0.28 7.85
C SER A 88 -17.72 -0.27 9.28
N LYS A 89 -16.79 0.10 10.18
CA LYS A 89 -16.74 -0.36 11.58
C LYS A 89 -16.80 -1.88 11.72
N GLU A 90 -16.24 -2.61 10.77
CA GLU A 90 -16.25 -4.07 10.81
C GLU A 90 -15.43 -4.60 11.99
N ALA A 91 -15.93 -5.64 12.65
CA ALA A 91 -15.19 -6.36 13.68
C ALA A 91 -14.10 -7.28 13.10
N ALA A 92 -14.14 -7.50 11.78
CA ALA A 92 -13.22 -8.33 11.03
C ALA A 92 -11.83 -7.67 10.87
N PRO A 93 -10.77 -8.48 10.68
CA PRO A 93 -9.43 -7.97 10.40
C PRO A 93 -9.41 -7.17 9.09
N CYS A 94 -8.63 -6.09 9.08
CA CYS A 94 -8.45 -5.27 7.88
C CYS A 94 -7.96 -6.12 6.70
N PRO A 95 -8.48 -5.88 5.47
CA PRO A 95 -8.08 -6.63 4.29
C PRO A 95 -6.58 -6.48 4.03
N ARG A 96 -5.95 -7.55 3.54
CA ARG A 96 -4.54 -7.55 3.19
C ARG A 96 -4.37 -7.15 1.74
N VAL A 97 -3.50 -6.19 1.45
CA VAL A 97 -3.21 -5.77 0.07
C VAL A 97 -1.85 -6.29 -0.36
N ARG A 98 -1.81 -7.03 -1.47
CA ARG A 98 -0.60 -7.64 -2.03
C ARG A 98 -0.39 -7.21 -3.47
N ILE A 99 0.85 -7.29 -3.92
CA ILE A 99 1.22 -7.17 -5.32
C ILE A 99 1.19 -8.58 -5.92
N ASP A 100 0.45 -8.74 -7.02
CA ASP A 100 0.41 -9.94 -7.84
C ASP A 100 0.95 -9.62 -9.24
N ALA A 101 1.88 -10.46 -9.72
CA ALA A 101 2.56 -10.21 -11.00
C ALA A 101 1.62 -10.28 -12.22
N GLN A 102 0.51 -11.02 -12.14
CA GLN A 102 -0.44 -11.21 -13.24
C GLN A 102 -1.67 -10.30 -13.10
N LYS A 103 -2.20 -10.16 -11.89
CA LYS A 103 -3.46 -9.47 -11.56
C LYS A 103 -3.27 -8.02 -11.12
N GLY A 104 -2.03 -7.58 -10.88
CA GLY A 104 -1.72 -6.22 -10.44
C GLY A 104 -1.72 -6.10 -8.92
N ILE A 105 -2.74 -5.44 -8.35
CA ILE A 105 -2.91 -5.35 -6.90
C ILE A 105 -4.07 -6.25 -6.46
N GLU A 106 -3.82 -7.12 -5.50
CA GLU A 106 -4.83 -8.02 -4.93
C GLU A 106 -5.20 -7.58 -3.51
N VAL A 107 -6.50 -7.50 -3.24
CA VAL A 107 -7.07 -7.21 -1.92
C VAL A 107 -7.71 -8.49 -1.40
N LEU A 108 -7.13 -9.04 -0.34
CA LEU A 108 -7.52 -10.29 0.30
C LEU A 108 -8.42 -10.02 1.50
N LEU A 109 -9.64 -10.54 1.41
CA LEU A 109 -10.66 -10.48 2.46
C LEU A 109 -10.71 -11.78 3.25
N ASP A 110 -10.89 -11.69 4.57
CA ASP A 110 -11.15 -12.86 5.40
C ASP A 110 -12.64 -13.19 5.35
N GLU A 111 -13.01 -14.16 4.51
CA GLU A 111 -14.41 -14.56 4.30
C GLU A 111 -15.06 -15.12 5.58
N PRO A 112 -14.43 -16.04 6.33
CA PRO A 112 -14.96 -16.49 7.62
C PRO A 112 -15.23 -15.35 8.61
N ALA A 113 -14.36 -14.33 8.66
CA ALA A 113 -14.55 -13.20 9.56
C ALA A 113 -15.67 -12.23 9.13
N LEU A 114 -16.03 -12.23 7.84
CA LEU A 114 -17.05 -11.35 7.27
C LEU A 114 -18.45 -12.00 7.18
N GLY A 115 -18.53 -13.32 7.11
CA GLY A 115 -19.79 -14.06 7.02
C GLY A 115 -20.69 -13.57 5.88
N ASP A 116 -21.98 -13.38 6.13
CA ASP A 116 -22.98 -12.95 5.13
C ASP A 116 -22.66 -11.59 4.49
N ARG A 117 -21.84 -10.75 5.15
CA ARG A 117 -21.44 -9.43 4.64
C ARG A 117 -20.28 -9.51 3.65
N ALA A 118 -19.62 -10.65 3.51
CA ALA A 118 -18.44 -10.82 2.66
C ALA A 118 -18.71 -10.37 1.22
N ALA A 119 -19.87 -10.73 0.66
CA ALA A 119 -20.28 -10.33 -0.68
C ALA A 119 -20.50 -8.80 -0.81
N GLN A 120 -21.15 -8.19 0.17
CA GLN A 120 -21.43 -6.75 0.19
C GLN A 120 -20.15 -5.93 0.32
N VAL A 121 -19.27 -6.32 1.24
CA VAL A 121 -17.97 -5.66 1.47
C VAL A 121 -17.08 -5.79 0.23
N ARG A 122 -17.03 -6.98 -0.39
CA ARG A 122 -16.30 -7.20 -1.65
C ARG A 122 -16.76 -6.27 -2.76
N GLU A 123 -18.07 -6.15 -2.95
CA GLU A 123 -18.65 -5.30 -3.98
C GLU A 123 -18.38 -3.82 -3.70
N ARG A 124 -18.52 -3.38 -2.44
CA ARG A 124 -18.20 -2.01 -2.04
C ARG A 124 -16.75 -1.66 -2.33
N LEU A 125 -15.81 -2.54 -1.97
CA LEU A 125 -14.39 -2.33 -2.26
C LEU A 125 -14.12 -2.30 -3.76
N ARG A 126 -14.74 -3.19 -4.55
CA ARG A 126 -14.65 -3.14 -6.02
C ARG A 126 -15.09 -1.79 -6.58
N GLN A 127 -16.23 -1.27 -6.15
CA GLN A 127 -16.75 0.01 -6.61
C GLN A 127 -15.85 1.18 -6.24
N VAL A 128 -15.26 1.15 -5.04
CA VAL A 128 -14.36 2.21 -4.58
C VAL A 128 -13.01 2.17 -5.29
N LEU A 129 -12.54 0.98 -5.68
CA LEU A 129 -11.25 0.80 -6.37
C LEU A 129 -11.36 0.97 -7.89
N ALA A 130 -12.53 0.74 -8.50
CA ALA A 130 -12.75 0.84 -9.94
C ALA A 130 -12.33 2.17 -10.60
N PRO A 131 -12.46 3.35 -9.97
CA PRO A 131 -12.02 4.62 -10.55
C PRO A 131 -10.50 4.80 -10.57
N LEU A 132 -9.73 3.96 -9.86
CA LEU A 132 -8.28 4.08 -9.83
C LEU A 132 -7.69 3.54 -11.15
N PRO A 133 -6.69 4.21 -11.74
CA PRO A 133 -6.00 3.74 -12.95
C PRO A 133 -5.00 2.61 -12.62
N ILE A 134 -5.41 1.65 -11.79
CA ILE A 134 -4.61 0.55 -11.26
C ILE A 134 -5.43 -0.73 -11.42
N LYS A 135 -4.83 -1.80 -11.94
CA LYS A 135 -5.49 -3.11 -11.98
C LYS A 135 -5.63 -3.64 -10.55
N THR A 136 -6.86 -3.76 -10.07
CA THR A 136 -7.18 -4.27 -8.73
C THR A 136 -8.10 -5.48 -8.81
N THR A 137 -7.80 -6.51 -8.03
CA THR A 137 -8.68 -7.67 -7.84
C THR A 137 -9.00 -7.83 -6.37
N VAL A 138 -10.28 -8.03 -6.02
CA VAL A 138 -10.71 -8.31 -4.65
C VAL A 138 -11.08 -9.79 -4.56
N THR A 139 -10.34 -10.53 -3.74
CA THR A 139 -10.49 -11.98 -3.55
C THR A 139 -10.68 -12.30 -2.08
N PHE A 140 -11.20 -13.49 -1.80
CA PHE A 140 -11.24 -14.02 -0.44
C PHE A 140 -9.95 -14.80 -0.19
N ASP A 141 -9.40 -14.67 1.00
CA ASP A 141 -8.28 -15.47 1.47
C ASP A 141 -8.77 -16.90 1.65
N VAL A 142 -8.72 -17.67 0.57
CA VAL A 142 -8.91 -19.11 0.65
C VAL A 142 -7.66 -19.63 1.35
N PRO A 143 -7.77 -20.34 2.50
CA PRO A 143 -6.62 -20.95 3.11
C PRO A 143 -5.97 -21.83 2.04
N ALA A 144 -4.75 -21.46 1.65
CA ALA A 144 -4.00 -22.20 0.64
C ALA A 144 -4.06 -23.67 1.02
N GLU A 145 -4.65 -24.49 0.14
CA GLU A 145 -4.54 -25.93 0.26
C GLU A 145 -3.08 -26.25 0.50
N ARG A 146 -2.83 -26.85 1.66
CA ARG A 146 -1.54 -27.43 2.01
C ARG A 146 -1.27 -28.50 0.95
N ASN A 147 -0.61 -28.15 -0.14
CA ASN A 147 0.00 -29.12 -1.03
C ASN A 147 1.20 -29.74 -0.30
N ALA A 148 0.87 -30.68 0.58
CA ALA A 148 1.75 -31.76 0.97
C ALA A 148 1.52 -32.90 -0.02
N SER A 149 2.43 -33.06 -0.97
CA SER A 149 2.83 -34.33 -1.59
C SER A 149 4.19 -34.14 -2.24
#